data_AF-A0A8B7V095-F1
#
_entry.id   AF-A0A8B7V095-F1
#
_cell.length_a   1.000
_cell.length_b   1.000
_cell.length_c   1.000
_cell.angle_alpha   90.00
_cell.angle_beta   90.00
_cell.angle_gamma   90.00
#
_symmetry.space_group_name_H-M   'P 1'
#
loop_
_entity.id
_entity.type
_entity.pdbx_description
1 polymer ?
#
loop_
_entity_poly.entity_id
_entity_poly.type
_entity_poly.pdbx_seq_one_letter_code
_entity_poly.pdbx_strand_id
1 'polypeptide(L)'
;TDSSQFASLQSPLLHTREKISTYLFQGLRLIFTDGSRIIFRLSGTGSAGATIRLYIDSYEKDVTKINQDPQVMLAPLISIALKVSQLQERTGRTAPTVIT
;
A
#
# COMPACT_ATOMS: atom_id res chain seq x y z
N THR A 1 13.39 30.46 32.68
CA THR A 1 12.81 31.80 32.50
C THR A 1 12.64 31.99 31.01
N ASP A 2 11.57 31.48 30.40
CA ASP A 2 10.17 31.96 30.53
C ASP A 2 10.12 33.46 30.23
N SER A 3 9.30 34.03 29.35
CA SER A 3 7.98 33.62 28.84
C SER A 3 7.63 34.51 27.63
N SER A 4 6.69 34.03 26.80
CA SER A 4 5.63 34.82 26.13
C SER A 4 5.96 36.10 25.33
N GLN A 5 5.58 36.12 24.05
CA GLN A 5 4.59 37.11 23.59
C GLN A 5 3.57 36.46 22.64
N PHE A 6 2.32 36.54 23.09
CA PHE A 6 1.11 36.18 22.40
C PHE A 6 0.81 37.23 21.32
N ALA A 7 0.44 36.77 20.12
CA ALA A 7 -0.39 37.58 19.22
C ALA A 7 -1.74 36.87 19.11
N SER A 8 -2.69 37.37 19.90
CA SER A 8 -4.08 36.96 19.93
C SER A 8 -4.84 37.50 18.72
N LEU A 9 -5.40 36.61 17.91
CA LEU A 9 -6.62 36.89 17.16
C LEU A 9 -7.62 35.78 17.49
N GLN A 10 -8.46 36.06 18.49
CA GLN A 10 -9.62 35.23 18.82
C GLN A 10 -10.67 35.40 17.71
N SER A 11 -10.94 34.32 16.99
CA SER A 11 -12.18 34.14 16.23
C SER A 11 -12.87 32.89 16.81
N PRO A 12 -14.06 33.01 17.45
CA PRO A 12 -14.72 31.88 18.06
C PRO A 12 -15.75 31.31 17.09
N LEU A 13 -15.43 30.20 16.45
CA LEU A 13 -16.45 29.25 16.00
C LEU A 13 -15.84 27.86 15.97
N LEU A 14 -16.60 26.92 16.54
CA LEU A 14 -16.30 25.50 16.67
C LEU A 14 -15.76 24.93 15.35
N HIS A 15 -14.93 23.89 15.43
CA HIS A 15 -15.11 22.59 14.77
C HIS A 15 -13.82 21.79 14.99
N THR A 16 -14.00 20.67 15.69
CA THR A 16 -13.18 19.46 15.79
C THR A 16 -11.80 19.50 15.13
N ARG A 17 -10.74 19.31 15.95
CA ARG A 17 -9.38 19.05 15.47
C ARG A 17 -9.32 17.71 14.74
N GLU A 18 -9.66 17.68 13.46
CA GLU A 18 -9.15 16.66 12.56
C GLU A 18 -7.80 17.13 12.02
N LYS A 19 -6.71 16.52 12.50
CA LYS A 19 -5.42 16.58 11.80
C LYS A 19 -5.59 15.80 10.49
N ILE A 20 -6.11 16.46 9.46
CA ILE A 20 -6.06 15.92 8.10
C ILE A 20 -4.62 16.07 7.63
N SER A 21 -3.84 14.98 7.72
CA SER A 21 -2.52 14.89 7.13
C SER A 21 -2.63 14.23 5.76
N THR A 22 -2.59 15.02 4.69
CA THR A 22 -2.65 14.52 3.32
C THR A 22 -1.25 14.11 2.85
N TYR A 23 -0.88 12.84 3.02
CA TYR A 23 0.38 12.32 2.47
C TYR A 23 0.20 11.86 1.03
N LEU A 24 0.92 12.48 0.08
CA LEU A 24 0.98 12.04 -1.31
C LEU A 24 1.72 10.69 -1.43
N PHE A 25 1.40 9.90 -2.45
CA PHE A 25 2.13 8.67 -2.85
C PHE A 25 2.08 7.47 -1.87
N GLN A 26 0.91 7.14 -1.33
CA GLN A 26 0.72 6.01 -0.41
C GLN A 26 0.79 4.60 -1.05
N GLY A 27 0.96 4.52 -2.38
CA GLY A 27 1.05 3.28 -3.14
C GLY A 27 0.12 3.25 -4.34
N LEU A 28 0.52 2.51 -5.37
CA LEU A 28 -0.30 2.24 -6.55
C LEU A 28 -1.27 1.10 -6.22
N ARG A 29 -2.56 1.29 -6.48
CA ARG A 29 -3.62 0.31 -6.19
C ARG A 29 -4.37 -0.04 -7.46
N LEU A 30 -4.45 -1.33 -7.77
CA LEU A 30 -5.34 -1.89 -8.78
C LEU A 30 -6.49 -2.56 -8.02
N ILE A 31 -7.71 -2.07 -8.22
CA ILE A 31 -8.91 -2.59 -7.58
C ILE A 31 -9.75 -3.27 -8.66
N PHE A 32 -10.07 -4.53 -8.46
CA PHE A 32 -10.85 -5.33 -9.38
C PHE A 32 -12.33 -5.29 -8.99
N THR A 33 -13.21 -5.53 -9.96
CA THR A 33 -14.68 -5.48 -9.78
C THR A 33 -15.21 -6.59 -8.88
N ASP A 34 -14.46 -7.67 -8.71
CA ASP A 34 -14.77 -8.79 -7.81
C ASP A 34 -14.42 -8.49 -6.33
N GLY A 35 -13.74 -7.38 -6.05
CA GLY A 35 -13.27 -7.00 -4.72
C GLY A 35 -11.79 -7.29 -4.46
N SER A 36 -11.11 -7.99 -5.36
CA SER A 36 -9.68 -8.27 -5.28
C SER A 36 -8.83 -7.01 -5.48
N ARG A 37 -7.59 -7.02 -4.96
CA ARG A 37 -6.69 -5.86 -4.97
C ARG A 37 -5.23 -6.28 -5.18
N ILE A 38 -4.51 -5.45 -5.94
CA ILE A 38 -3.04 -5.48 -6.02
C ILE A 38 -2.53 -4.12 -5.58
N ILE A 39 -1.55 -4.08 -4.67
CA ILE A 39 -0.99 -2.85 -4.14
C ILE A 39 0.53 -2.88 -4.23
N PHE A 40 1.10 -1.87 -4.89
CA PHE A 40 2.54 -1.64 -4.92
C PHE A 40 2.89 -0.45 -4.01
N ARG A 41 3.85 -0.65 -3.11
CA ARG A 41 4.43 0.43 -2.31
C ARG A 41 5.94 0.44 -2.46
N LEU A 42 6.49 1.58 -2.85
CA LEU A 42 7.92 1.82 -2.80
C LEU A 42 8.27 2.39 -1.43
N SER A 43 9.30 1.84 -0.79
CA SER A 43 9.72 2.25 0.55
C SER A 43 11.24 2.21 0.68
N GLY A 44 11.77 2.96 1.65
CA GLY A 44 13.18 2.89 2.03
C GLY A 44 14.13 3.27 0.91
N THR A 45 13.92 4.42 0.25
CA THR A 45 14.84 4.96 -0.75
C THR A 45 16.03 5.64 -0.07
N GLY A 46 17.23 5.07 -0.21
CA GLY A 46 18.46 5.62 0.36
C GLY A 46 19.71 4.94 -0.20
N SER A 47 20.86 5.13 0.46
CA SER A 47 22.13 4.51 0.03
C SER A 47 22.09 2.98 0.01
N ALA A 48 21.23 2.36 0.83
CA ALA A 48 21.01 0.92 0.88
C ALA A 48 20.08 0.38 -0.24
N GLY A 49 19.59 1.25 -1.13
CA GLY A 49 18.69 0.90 -2.22
C GLY A 49 17.24 1.31 -1.96
N ALA A 50 16.30 0.57 -2.53
CA ALA A 50 14.86 0.76 -2.36
C ALA A 50 14.15 -0.59 -2.27
N THR A 51 13.06 -0.62 -1.50
CA THR A 51 12.24 -1.83 -1.30
C THR A 51 10.87 -1.64 -1.92
N ILE A 52 10.53 -2.48 -2.90
CA ILE A 52 9.16 -2.61 -3.41
C ILE A 52 8.43 -3.65 -2.56
N ARG A 53 7.28 -3.26 -2.01
CA ARG A 53 6.34 -4.15 -1.33
C ARG A 53 5.14 -4.37 -2.24
N LEU A 54 4.90 -5.64 -2.57
CA LEU A 54 3.76 -6.09 -3.36
C LEU A 54 2.78 -6.77 -2.41
N TYR A 55 1.58 -6.23 -2.30
CA TYR A 55 0.47 -6.85 -1.58
C TYR A 55 -0.54 -7.37 -2.59
N ILE A 56 -0.94 -8.63 -2.40
CA ILE A 56 -1.96 -9.29 -3.22
C ILE A 56 -3.07 -9.69 -2.27
N ASP A 57 -4.29 -9.34 -2.64
CA ASP A 57 -5.49 -9.65 -1.88
C ASP A 57 -6.56 -10.16 -2.84
N SER A 58 -6.87 -11.45 -2.75
CA SER A 58 -7.89 -12.10 -3.59
C SER A 58 -9.15 -12.26 -2.76
N TYR A 59 -10.23 -11.59 -3.17
CA TYR A 59 -11.52 -11.80 -2.56
C TYR A 59 -12.13 -13.12 -3.07
N GLU A 60 -12.63 -13.95 -2.16
CA GLU A 60 -13.35 -15.17 -2.50
C GLU A 60 -14.58 -15.31 -1.61
N LYS A 61 -15.73 -15.53 -2.25
CA LYS A 61 -17.03 -15.69 -1.58
C LYS A 61 -17.46 -17.15 -1.45
N ASP A 62 -16.90 -18.02 -2.30
CA ASP A 62 -17.21 -19.43 -2.31
C ASP A 62 -16.51 -20.14 -1.15
N VAL A 63 -17.31 -20.58 -0.17
CA VAL A 63 -16.85 -21.27 1.03
C VAL A 63 -16.08 -22.56 0.73
N THR A 64 -16.29 -23.16 -0.45
CA THR A 64 -15.53 -24.35 -0.86
C THR A 64 -14.09 -24.00 -1.30
N LYS A 65 -13.83 -22.72 -1.62
CA LYS A 65 -12.54 -22.23 -2.12
C LYS A 65 -11.73 -21.46 -1.07
N ILE A 66 -12.37 -20.88 -0.05
CA ILE A 66 -11.68 -20.07 0.97
C ILE A 66 -10.61 -20.83 1.77
N ASN A 67 -10.70 -22.16 1.85
CA ASN A 67 -9.74 -23.00 2.58
C ASN A 67 -8.67 -23.62 1.67
N GLN A 68 -8.60 -23.21 0.40
CA GLN A 68 -7.54 -23.64 -0.50
C GLN A 68 -6.20 -22.98 -0.13
N ASP A 69 -5.11 -23.57 -0.62
CA ASP A 69 -3.77 -23.01 -0.43
C ASP A 69 -3.72 -21.58 -0.97
N PRO A 70 -3.37 -20.58 -0.13
CA PRO A 70 -3.26 -19.18 -0.55
C PRO A 70 -2.32 -18.98 -1.74
N GLN A 71 -1.22 -19.73 -1.85
CA GLN A 71 -0.29 -19.60 -2.97
C GLN A 71 -0.94 -19.97 -4.30
N VAL A 72 -1.83 -20.97 -4.30
CA VAL A 72 -2.58 -21.36 -5.50
C VAL A 72 -3.65 -20.31 -5.81
N MET A 73 -4.39 -19.86 -4.81
CA MET A 73 -5.46 -18.87 -4.98
C MET A 73 -4.94 -17.50 -5.42
N LEU A 74 -3.77 -17.08 -4.94
CA LEU A 74 -3.17 -15.79 -5.26
C LEU A 74 -2.36 -15.81 -6.57
N ALA A 75 -1.99 -16.99 -7.09
CA ALA A 75 -1.16 -17.13 -8.28
C ALA A 75 -1.66 -16.32 -9.51
N PRO A 76 -2.98 -16.28 -9.82
CA PRO A 76 -3.48 -15.48 -10.94
C PRO A 76 -3.19 -13.98 -10.76
N LEU A 77 -3.44 -13.44 -9.57
CA LEU A 77 -3.19 -12.01 -9.28
C LEU A 77 -1.69 -11.69 -9.22
N ILE A 78 -0.86 -12.62 -8.71
CA ILE A 78 0.61 -12.49 -8.76
C ILE A 78 1.08 -12.39 -10.21
N SER A 79 0.58 -13.26 -11.09
CA SER A 79 0.92 -13.24 -12.52
C SER A 79 0.54 -11.90 -13.18
N ILE A 80 -0.67 -11.40 -12.90
CA ILE A 80 -1.13 -10.10 -13.40
C ILE A 80 -0.23 -8.97 -12.87
N ALA A 81 0.09 -8.99 -11.57
CA ALA A 81 0.93 -7.99 -10.94
C ALA A 81 2.31 -7.93 -11.60
N LEU A 82 2.97 -9.08 -11.79
CA LEU A 82 4.28 -9.17 -12.41
C LEU A 82 4.25 -8.70 -13.87
N LYS A 83 3.24 -9.13 -14.64
CA LYS A 83 3.10 -8.77 -16.05
C LYS A 83 2.86 -7.27 -16.27
N VAL A 84 1.95 -6.67 -15.50
CA VAL A 84 1.61 -5.25 -15.65
C VAL A 84 2.76 -4.36 -15.18
N SER A 85 3.44 -4.74 -14.10
CA SER A 85 4.53 -3.94 -13.54
C SER A 85 5.87 -4.12 -14.26
N GLN A 86 6.05 -5.23 -14.98
CA GLN A 86 7.34 -5.66 -15.54
C GLN A 86 8.43 -5.69 -14.46
N LEU A 87 8.07 -6.17 -13.26
CA LEU A 87 8.92 -6.07 -12.07
C LEU A 87 10.22 -6.86 -12.26
N GLN A 88 10.15 -8.04 -12.88
CA GLN A 88 11.32 -8.85 -13.14
C GLN A 88 12.27 -8.15 -14.14
N GLU A 89 11.75 -7.60 -15.22
CA GLU A 89 12.53 -6.93 -16.26
C GLU A 89 13.17 -5.64 -15.75
N ARG A 90 12.46 -4.92 -14.87
CA ARG A 90 12.93 -3.64 -14.31
C ARG A 90 13.87 -3.78 -13.14
N THR A 91 13.81 -4.88 -12.40
CA THR A 91 14.60 -5.07 -11.16
C THR A 91 15.61 -6.22 -11.24
N GLY A 92 15.51 -7.08 -12.26
CA GLY A 92 16.29 -8.32 -12.37
C GLY A 92 15.89 -9.41 -11.36
N ARG A 93 14.83 -9.21 -10.56
CA ARG A 93 14.41 -10.16 -9.52
C ARG A 93 13.44 -11.19 -10.08
N THR A 94 13.80 -12.47 -9.96
CA THR A 94 12.94 -13.61 -10.32
C THR A 94 12.06 -14.11 -9.18
N ALA A 95 12.35 -13.69 -7.94
CA ALA A 95 11.61 -14.07 -6.74
C ALA A 95 11.62 -12.93 -5.70
N PRO A 96 10.60 -12.85 -4.83
CA PRO A 96 10.61 -11.93 -3.71
C PRO A 96 11.69 -12.30 -2.69
N THR A 97 12.25 -11.31 -2.01
CA THR A 97 13.21 -11.55 -0.93
C THR A 97 12.54 -12.06 0.35
N VAL A 98 11.29 -11.68 0.59
CA VAL A 98 10.48 -12.08 1.75
C VAL A 98 9.04 -12.29 1.30
N ILE A 99 8.38 -13.34 1.81
CA ILE A 99 6.95 -13.61 1.68
C ILE A 99 6.35 -13.66 3.10
N THR A 100 5.14 -13.16 3.26
CA THR A 100 4.37 -13.18 4.52
C THR A 100 2.92 -13.53 4.22
#